data_AF-A0A180FKZ1-F1
#
_entry.id   AF-A0A180FKZ1-F1
#
_cell.length_a   1.000
_cell.length_b   1.000
_cell.length_c   1.000
_cell.angle_alpha   90.00
_cell.angle_beta   90.00
_cell.angle_gamma   90.00
#
_symmetry.space_group_name_H-M   'P 1'
#
loop_
_entity.id
_entity.type
_entity.pdbx_description
1 polymer ?
#
loop_
_entity_poly.entity_id
_entity_poly.type
_entity_poly.pdbx_seq_one_letter_code
_entity_poly.pdbx_strand_id
1 'polypeptide(L)'
;MLSAGIRLCEVKGKDLIPCPALALSTSLNPAAFPVAELTWEEAVRYLKRETLLLPSGTEKGYVLVAFNGFPLGFVKNLGSRSNNLYPPEWRIRTSHIQAERRVRLKWQQG
;
A
#
# COMPACT_ATOMS: atom_id res chain seq x y z
N MET A 1 15.90 11.75 -14.95
CA MET A 1 14.60 11.39 -15.56
C MET A 1 13.71 12.63 -15.49
N LEU A 2 13.16 13.10 -16.61
CA LEU A 2 12.24 14.24 -16.65
C LEU A 2 10.80 13.71 -16.57
N SER A 3 9.97 14.28 -15.70
CA SER A 3 8.54 13.98 -15.60
C SER A 3 7.72 15.26 -15.69
N ALA A 4 6.57 15.20 -16.35
CA ALA A 4 5.57 16.27 -16.36
C ALA A 4 4.34 15.79 -15.57
N GLY A 5 4.14 16.33 -14.37
CA GLY A 5 3.09 15.89 -13.45
C GLY A 5 3.35 14.51 -12.83
N ILE A 6 2.28 13.84 -12.39
CA ILE A 6 2.33 12.47 -11.87
C ILE A 6 2.03 11.47 -12.99
N ARG A 7 2.82 10.40 -13.07
CA ARG A 7 2.48 9.28 -13.95
C ARG A 7 1.32 8.50 -13.31
N LEU A 8 0.22 8.35 -14.03
CA LEU A 8 -0.99 7.68 -13.53
C LEU A 8 -0.88 6.15 -13.61
N CYS A 9 -0.43 5.64 -14.76
CA CYS A 9 -0.30 4.22 -15.00
C CYS A 9 0.84 3.89 -15.99
N GLU A 10 1.22 2.62 -16.01
CA GLU A 10 2.03 1.98 -17.03
C GLU A 10 1.13 1.13 -17.92
N VAL A 11 1.26 1.28 -19.24
CA VAL A 11 0.53 0.47 -20.22
C VAL A 11 1.29 -0.83 -20.45
N LYS A 12 0.67 -1.97 -20.11
CA LYS A 12 1.26 -3.29 -20.34
C LYS A 12 0.28 -4.18 -21.11
N GLY A 13 0.44 -4.21 -22.43
CA GLY A 13 -0.51 -4.87 -23.31
C GLY A 13 -1.87 -4.20 -23.23
N LYS A 14 -2.89 -4.92 -22.75
CA LYS A 14 -4.25 -4.38 -22.54
C LYS A 14 -4.48 -3.85 -21.11
N ASP A 15 -3.53 -4.07 -20.21
CA ASP A 15 -3.64 -3.64 -18.81
C ASP A 15 -3.08 -2.22 -18.63
N LEU A 16 -3.78 -1.44 -17.81
CA LEU A 16 -3.26 -0.18 -17.24
C LEU A 16 -2.87 -0.44 -15.78
N ILE A 17 -1.57 -0.49 -15.50
CA ILE A 17 -1.06 -0.75 -14.16
C ILE A 17 -0.92 0.59 -13.43
N PRO A 18 -1.67 0.86 -12.36
CA PRO A 18 -1.57 2.13 -11.66
C PRO A 18 -0.16 2.31 -11.09
N CYS A 19 0.41 3.50 -11.27
CA CYS A 19 1.76 3.79 -10.82
C CYS A 19 1.79 4.08 -9.31
N PRO A 20 2.85 3.69 -8.60
CA PRO A 20 3.05 4.05 -7.19
C PRO A 20 2.96 5.56 -6.92
N ALA A 21 3.42 6.39 -7.87
CA ALA A 21 3.34 7.85 -7.76
C ALA A 21 1.89 8.38 -7.66
N LEU A 22 0.90 7.68 -8.24
CA LEU A 22 -0.51 8.03 -8.12
C LEU A 22 -1.00 7.82 -6.68
N ALA A 23 -0.66 6.69 -6.06
CA ALA A 23 -1.06 6.42 -4.67
C ALA A 23 -0.47 7.43 -3.68
N LEU A 24 0.76 7.90 -3.93
CA LEU A 24 1.46 8.86 -3.07
C LEU A 24 1.15 10.33 -3.41
N SER A 25 0.27 10.58 -4.38
CA SER A 25 -0.10 11.94 -4.79
C SER A 25 -1.24 12.49 -3.95
N THR A 26 -1.17 13.79 -3.64
CA THR A 26 -2.29 14.55 -3.07
C THR A 26 -3.47 14.72 -4.02
N SER A 27 -3.27 14.44 -5.32
CA SER A 27 -4.33 14.48 -6.34
C SER A 27 -5.04 13.13 -6.53
N LEU A 28 -4.70 12.11 -5.73
CA LEU A 28 -5.40 10.83 -5.76
C LEU A 28 -6.88 11.03 -5.42
N ASN A 29 -7.77 10.40 -6.20
CA ASN A 29 -9.15 10.16 -5.81
C ASN A 29 -9.26 8.71 -5.29
N PRO A 30 -9.30 8.45 -3.97
CA PRO A 30 -9.33 7.11 -3.43
C PRO A 30 -10.60 6.34 -3.83
N ALA A 31 -11.72 7.05 -4.05
CA ALA A 31 -13.00 6.43 -4.43
C ALA A 31 -12.98 5.82 -5.83
N ALA A 32 -11.95 6.07 -6.63
CA ALA A 32 -11.76 5.43 -7.94
C ALA A 32 -11.26 3.98 -7.83
N PHE A 33 -10.91 3.51 -6.63
CA PHE A 33 -10.38 2.16 -6.39
C PHE A 33 -11.07 1.52 -5.19
N PRO A 34 -11.23 0.19 -5.18
CA PRO A 34 -11.43 -0.53 -3.93
C PRO A 34 -10.26 -0.24 -2.98
N VAL A 35 -10.57 0.02 -1.71
CA VAL A 35 -9.58 0.32 -0.68
C VAL A 35 -9.54 -0.81 0.34
N ALA A 36 -8.35 -1.33 0.62
CA ALA A 36 -8.11 -2.28 1.71
C ALA A 36 -7.26 -1.59 2.80
N GLU A 37 -7.87 -1.39 3.97
CA GLU A 37 -7.18 -0.89 5.15
C GLU A 37 -6.34 -2.02 5.77
N LEU A 38 -5.05 -1.79 5.93
CA LEU A 38 -4.09 -2.75 6.45
C LEU A 38 -3.89 -2.55 7.96
N THR A 39 -3.55 -3.62 8.68
CA THR A 39 -2.93 -3.48 10.00
C THR A 39 -1.50 -2.97 9.89
N TRP A 40 -0.89 -2.61 11.02
CA TRP A 40 0.52 -2.22 11.05
C TRP A 40 1.44 -3.32 10.50
N GLU A 41 1.20 -4.56 10.90
CA GLU A 41 1.96 -5.73 10.47
C GLU A 41 1.83 -5.93 8.96
N GLU A 42 0.61 -5.81 8.43
CA GLU A 42 0.34 -5.93 7.00
C GLU A 42 0.95 -4.79 6.20
N ALA A 43 0.92 -3.55 6.71
CA ALA A 43 1.59 -2.40 6.10
C ALA A 43 3.11 -2.60 6.05
N VAL A 44 3.72 -3.12 7.11
CA VAL A 44 5.15 -3.45 7.12
C VAL A 44 5.46 -4.54 6.09
N ARG A 45 4.63 -5.60 6.00
CA ARG A 45 4.77 -6.65 4.98
C ARG A 45 4.59 -6.10 3.56
N TYR A 46 3.67 -5.16 3.37
CA TYR A 46 3.48 -4.44 2.11
C TYR A 46 4.77 -3.73 1.69
N LEU A 47 5.34 -2.92 2.58
CA LEU A 47 6.57 -2.15 2.32
C LEU A 47 7.82 -3.02 2.17
N LYS A 48 7.81 -4.25 2.72
CA LYS A 48 8.83 -5.28 2.47
C LYS A 48 8.67 -5.98 1.12
N ARG A 49 7.57 -5.70 0.42
CA ARG A 49 7.16 -6.34 -0.83
C ARG A 49 6.84 -7.84 -0.66
N GLU A 50 6.31 -8.21 0.50
CA GLU A 50 5.84 -9.56 0.76
C GLU A 50 4.43 -9.77 0.19
N THR A 51 4.03 -11.04 0.05
CA THR A 51 2.67 -11.41 -0.36
C THR A 51 1.67 -11.03 0.71
N LEU A 52 0.62 -10.31 0.32
CA LEU A 52 -0.52 -9.98 1.18
C LEU A 52 -1.72 -10.86 0.86
N LEU A 53 -2.51 -11.14 1.89
CA LEU A 53 -3.85 -11.70 1.76
C LEU A 53 -4.81 -10.57 2.12
N LEU A 54 -5.65 -10.17 1.17
CA LEU A 54 -6.66 -9.15 1.43
C LEU A 54 -7.89 -9.81 2.08
N PRO A 55 -8.70 -9.04 2.83
CA PRO A 55 -9.92 -9.55 3.43
C PRO A 55 -10.84 -10.23 2.41
N SER A 56 -11.49 -11.31 2.83
CA SER A 56 -12.49 -12.02 2.03
C SER A 56 -13.58 -11.05 1.57
N GLY A 57 -13.90 -11.07 0.28
CA GLY A 57 -14.87 -10.14 -0.33
C GLY A 57 -14.24 -8.90 -0.97
N THR A 58 -12.93 -8.67 -0.80
CA THR A 58 -12.24 -7.61 -1.56
C THR A 58 -12.34 -7.88 -3.06
N GLU A 59 -12.73 -6.87 -3.84
CA GLU A 59 -12.87 -6.97 -5.28
C GLU A 59 -11.57 -7.40 -5.98
N LYS A 60 -11.68 -8.19 -7.05
CA LYS A 60 -10.55 -8.56 -7.91
C LYS A 60 -10.14 -7.36 -8.76
N GLY A 61 -8.84 -7.23 -9.05
CA GLY A 61 -8.30 -6.12 -9.82
C GLY A 61 -7.28 -5.31 -9.04
N TYR A 62 -7.11 -4.03 -9.39
CA TYR A 62 -6.19 -3.14 -8.68
C TYR A 62 -6.89 -2.56 -7.45
N VAL A 63 -6.31 -2.83 -6.28
CA VAL A 63 -6.82 -2.39 -4.98
C VAL A 63 -5.80 -1.42 -4.39
N LEU A 64 -6.27 -0.29 -3.89
CA LEU A 64 -5.47 0.65 -3.13
C LEU A 64 -5.33 0.11 -1.70
N VAL A 65 -4.10 -0.04 -1.22
CA VAL A 65 -3.85 -0.39 0.19
C VAL A 65 -3.55 0.88 0.98
N ALA A 66 -4.10 0.98 2.18
CA ALA A 66 -3.94 2.12 3.07
C ALA A 66 -3.61 1.66 4.49
N PHE A 67 -3.02 2.56 5.28
CA PHE A 67 -2.81 2.38 6.72
C PHE A 67 -3.10 3.68 7.44
N ASN A 68 -3.95 3.62 8.47
CA ASN A 68 -4.53 4.78 9.16
C ASN A 68 -5.15 5.80 8.20
N GLY A 69 -5.81 5.32 7.14
CA GLY A 69 -6.41 6.16 6.10
C GLY A 69 -5.40 6.82 5.14
N PHE A 70 -4.11 6.56 5.28
CA PHE A 70 -3.09 7.06 4.35
C PHE A 70 -2.80 6.00 3.27
N PRO A 71 -2.95 6.35 1.98
CA PRO A 71 -2.60 5.46 0.89
C PRO A 71 -1.11 5.08 0.92
N LEU A 72 -0.82 3.79 0.81
CA LEU A 72 0.55 3.26 0.73
C LEU A 72 0.94 2.89 -0.70
N GLY A 73 -0.01 2.44 -1.50
CA GLY A 73 0.24 1.96 -2.85
C GLY A 73 -0.83 0.99 -3.34
N PHE A 74 -0.49 0.21 -4.36
CA PHE A 74 -1.42 -0.72 -4.99
C PHE A 74 -1.01 -2.19 -4.82
N VAL A 75 -2.00 -3.06 -4.89
CA VAL A 75 -1.87 -4.50 -5.11
C VAL A 75 -2.77 -4.93 -6.26
N LYS A 76 -2.41 -6.01 -6.97
CA LYS A 76 -3.33 -6.68 -7.92
C LYS A 76 -3.94 -7.89 -7.22
N ASN A 77 -5.20 -7.78 -6.80
CA ASN A 77 -5.96 -8.86 -6.17
C ASN A 77 -6.44 -9.87 -7.23
N LEU A 78 -6.09 -11.14 -7.05
CA LEU A 78 -6.49 -12.26 -7.91
C LEU A 78 -7.57 -13.14 -7.26
N GLY A 79 -8.01 -12.82 -6.05
CA GLY A 79 -8.99 -13.56 -5.25
C GLY A 79 -8.35 -14.43 -4.18
N SER A 80 -7.47 -15.37 -4.57
CA SER A 80 -6.75 -16.24 -3.60
C SER A 80 -5.43 -15.66 -3.11
N ARG A 81 -4.88 -14.68 -3.83
CA ARG A 81 -3.64 -13.99 -3.53
C ARG A 81 -3.68 -12.58 -4.06
N SER A 82 -2.82 -11.73 -3.54
CA SER A 82 -2.57 -10.41 -4.12
C SER A 82 -1.10 -10.27 -4.54
N ASN A 83 -0.86 -9.66 -5.70
CA ASN A 83 0.47 -9.30 -6.14
C ASN A 83 0.79 -7.90 -5.61
N ASN A 84 1.83 -7.80 -4.80
CA ASN A 84 2.30 -6.54 -4.26
C ASN A 84 3.03 -5.71 -5.33
N LEU A 85 2.49 -4.53 -5.66
CA LEU A 85 3.03 -3.63 -6.68
C LEU A 85 3.98 -2.57 -6.12
N TYR A 86 4.34 -2.66 -4.84
CA TYR A 86 5.33 -1.76 -4.24
C TYR A 86 6.69 -1.88 -4.96
N PRO A 87 7.38 -0.77 -5.28
CA PRO A 87 8.63 -0.82 -6.01
C PRO A 87 9.72 -1.67 -5.34
N PRO A 88 10.39 -2.59 -6.05
CA PRO A 88 11.47 -3.41 -5.50
C PRO A 88 12.58 -2.61 -4.83
N GLU A 89 12.94 -1.49 -5.47
CA GLU A 89 14.02 -0.60 -5.08
C GLU A 89 13.69 0.20 -3.80
N TRP A 90 12.41 0.34 -3.46
CA TRP A 90 11.96 1.03 -2.25
C TRP A 90 11.73 0.10 -1.07
N ARG A 91 11.83 -1.23 -1.26
CA ARG A 91 11.49 -2.19 -0.22
C ARG A 91 12.36 -2.00 1.01
N ILE A 92 11.73 -1.95 2.17
CA ILE A 92 12.48 -1.94 3.43
C ILE A 92 13.11 -3.33 3.64
N ARG A 93 14.37 -3.36 4.08
CA ARG A 93 15.12 -4.62 4.29
C ARG A 93 15.36 -4.94 5.76
N THR A 94 14.88 -4.10 6.67
CA THR A 94 15.15 -4.26 8.10
C THR A 94 14.39 -5.44 8.71
N SER A 95 15.08 -6.22 9.54
CA SER A 95 14.49 -7.23 10.41
C SER A 95 13.88 -6.62 11.68
N HIS A 96 14.19 -5.35 11.98
CA HIS A 96 13.75 -4.67 13.18
C HIS A 96 12.30 -4.17 13.03
N ILE A 97 11.34 -5.04 13.32
CA ILE A 97 9.92 -4.67 13.43
C ILE A 97 9.65 -4.34 14.90
N GLN A 98 9.57 -3.06 15.24
CA GLN A 98 9.01 -2.69 16.54
C GLN A 98 7.50 -2.80 16.45
N ALA A 99 6.96 -3.97 16.78
CA ALA A 99 5.55 -4.10 17.10
C ALA A 99 5.34 -3.36 18.42
N GLU A 100 4.63 -2.24 18.36
CA GLU A 100 4.29 -1.36 19.48
C GLU A 100 5.47 -0.66 20.19
N ARG A 101 5.75 0.58 19.81
CA ARG A 101 5.90 1.60 20.87
C ARG A 101 4.49 1.90 21.36
N ARG A 102 3.97 1.05 22.25
CA ARG A 102 2.97 1.48 23.23
C ARG A 102 3.66 2.60 24.00
N VAL A 103 3.40 3.82 23.55
CA VAL A 103 3.69 5.01 24.32
C VAL A 103 2.72 4.97 25.50
N ARG A 104 3.06 4.12 26.46
CA ARG A 104 2.71 4.30 27.86
C ARG A 104 3.51 5.54 28.28
N LEU A 105 3.06 6.72 27.83
CA LEU A 105 3.27 7.95 28.57
C LEU A 105 2.51 7.74 29.88
N LYS A 106 3.15 7.03 30.82
CA LYS A 106 2.96 7.27 32.24
C LYS A 106 3.58 8.64 32.53
N TRP A 107 2.94 9.67 31.98
CA TRP A 107 2.84 10.98 32.62
C TRP A 107 1.37 11.15 33.02
N GLN A 108 0.88 10.19 33.81
CA GLN A 108 0.10 10.51 35.00
C GLN A 108 1.13 10.42 36.14
N GLN A 109 1.97 11.43 36.37
CA GLN A 109 1.65 12.59 37.21
C GLN A 109 0.17 12.76 37.55
N GLY A 110 -0.10 12.38 38.80
CA GLY A 110 -1.35 12.33 39.54
C GLY A 110 -1.04 11.54 40.79
#